data_AF-A0A497G9G0-F1
#
_entry.id   AF-A0A497G9G0-F1
#
_cell.length_a   1.000
_cell.length_b   1.000
_cell.length_c   1.000
_cell.angle_alpha   90.00
_cell.angle_beta   90.00
_cell.angle_gamma   90.00
#
_symmetry.space_group_name_H-M   'P 1'
#
loop_
_entity.id
_entity.type
_entity.pdbx_description
1 polymer ?
#
loop_
_entity_poly.entity_id
_entity_poly.type
_entity_poly.pdbx_seq_one_letter_code
_entity_poly.pdbx_strand_id
1 'polypeptide(L)'
;IEVLEVAGRYVDVVTVNLYTLEPPIEALEYIHRVTGRPVMITEFSFKALDSGLPNTRGAGQPIGTQRERAYLAANYVLKAVELPYVIGYHWFQYSDQPREGRFDGENSNFGLVRIDDEPWELLTRVFTLVNSRVEEVHAGSLKAGEVLKEVEELVKRE
;
A
#
# COMPACT_ATOMS: atom_id res chain seq x y z
N ILE A 1 -3.54 -22.84 7.84
CA ILE A 1 -3.30 -23.48 6.53
C ILE A 1 -4.64 -23.80 5.84
N GLU A 2 -5.58 -24.29 6.63
CA GLU A 2 -6.87 -24.86 6.27
C GLU A 2 -7.77 -23.90 5.48
N VAL A 3 -7.83 -22.61 5.85
CA VAL A 3 -8.73 -21.65 5.20
C VAL A 3 -8.28 -21.30 3.78
N LEU A 4 -6.97 -21.09 3.58
CA LEU A 4 -6.43 -20.72 2.27
C LEU A 4 -6.53 -21.88 1.27
N GLU A 5 -6.22 -23.11 1.70
CA GLU A 5 -6.35 -24.30 0.86
C GLU A 5 -7.78 -24.54 0.37
N VAL A 6 -8.76 -24.32 1.25
CA VAL A 6 -10.18 -24.42 0.89
C VAL A 6 -10.57 -23.26 -0.03
N ALA A 7 -10.23 -22.02 0.33
CA ALA A 7 -10.56 -20.84 -0.47
C ALA A 7 -10.07 -20.95 -1.92
N GLY A 8 -8.83 -21.42 -2.12
CA GLY A 8 -8.25 -21.61 -3.45
C GLY A 8 -9.05 -22.53 -4.38
N ARG A 9 -9.93 -23.39 -3.84
CA ARG A 9 -10.81 -24.25 -4.66
C ARG A 9 -12.02 -23.51 -5.22
N TYR A 10 -12.42 -22.41 -4.61
CA TYR A 10 -13.71 -21.75 -4.88
C TYR A 10 -13.59 -20.32 -5.40
N VAL A 11 -12.50 -19.62 -5.10
CA VAL A 11 -12.32 -18.22 -5.52
C VAL A 11 -11.47 -18.09 -6.77
N ASP A 12 -11.73 -17.06 -7.56
CA ASP A 12 -10.91 -16.68 -8.72
C ASP A 12 -9.63 -15.96 -8.30
N VAL A 13 -9.73 -15.12 -7.25
CA VAL A 13 -8.64 -14.30 -6.70
C VAL A 13 -8.69 -14.39 -5.18
N VAL A 14 -7.53 -14.51 -4.53
CA VAL A 14 -7.41 -14.41 -3.07
C VAL A 14 -7.04 -12.99 -2.69
N THR A 15 -7.87 -12.34 -1.89
CA THR A 15 -7.62 -10.98 -1.40
C THR A 15 -7.03 -11.00 -0.01
N VAL A 16 -6.08 -10.10 0.27
CA VAL A 16 -5.48 -9.95 1.59
C VAL A 16 -5.30 -8.49 1.99
N ASN A 17 -5.39 -8.25 3.29
CA ASN A 17 -5.15 -6.95 3.91
C ASN A 17 -3.88 -7.07 4.76
N LEU A 18 -2.81 -6.36 4.38
CA LEU A 18 -1.48 -6.53 4.96
C LEU A 18 -0.86 -5.16 5.28
N TYR A 19 -0.97 -4.76 6.54
CA TYR A 19 -0.43 -3.51 7.06
C TYR A 19 0.99 -3.71 7.63
N THR A 20 1.93 -4.04 6.74
CA THR A 20 3.35 -4.24 7.07
C THR A 20 4.19 -3.04 6.62
N LEU A 21 5.27 -2.74 7.34
CA LEU A 21 6.21 -1.69 6.95
C LEU A 21 6.95 -2.09 5.66
N GLU A 22 7.45 -3.32 5.66
CA GLU A 22 8.11 -3.92 4.51
C GLU A 22 7.10 -4.53 3.53
N PRO A 23 7.42 -4.58 2.22
CA PRO A 23 6.62 -5.31 1.25
C PRO A 23 6.45 -6.78 1.67
N PRO A 24 5.22 -7.33 1.71
CA PRO A 24 4.95 -8.62 2.34
C PRO A 24 5.21 -9.80 1.38
N ILE A 25 6.39 -9.86 0.79
CA ILE A 25 6.75 -10.83 -0.27
C ILE A 25 6.51 -12.27 0.17
N GLU A 26 7.01 -12.66 1.34
CA GLU A 26 6.87 -14.03 1.86
C GLU A 26 5.40 -14.43 2.07
N ALA A 27 4.56 -13.50 2.52
CA ALA A 27 3.14 -13.76 2.73
C ALA A 27 2.42 -13.96 1.39
N LEU A 28 2.69 -13.11 0.40
CA LEU A 28 2.11 -13.19 -0.94
C LEU A 28 2.54 -14.50 -1.64
N GLU A 29 3.82 -14.86 -1.57
CA GLU A 29 4.36 -16.13 -2.05
C GLU A 29 3.68 -17.32 -1.39
N TYR A 30 3.51 -17.28 -0.06
CA TYR A 30 2.86 -18.34 0.69
C TYR A 30 1.39 -18.50 0.26
N ILE A 31 0.63 -17.42 0.14
CA ILE A 31 -0.77 -17.44 -0.29
C ILE A 31 -0.88 -18.05 -1.69
N HIS A 32 -0.08 -17.57 -2.65
CA HIS A 32 -0.10 -18.10 -4.00
C HIS A 32 0.28 -19.59 -4.03
N ARG A 33 1.34 -19.98 -3.33
CA ARG A 33 1.81 -21.37 -3.26
C ARG A 33 0.74 -22.32 -2.71
N VAL A 34 0.00 -21.90 -1.68
CA VAL A 34 -1.02 -22.74 -1.03
C VAL A 34 -2.31 -22.78 -1.85
N THR A 35 -2.71 -21.68 -2.47
CA THR A 35 -4.02 -21.57 -3.13
C THR A 35 -3.97 -21.85 -4.63
N GLY A 36 -2.81 -21.66 -5.28
CA GLY A 36 -2.65 -21.67 -6.73
C GLY A 36 -3.36 -20.51 -7.44
N ARG A 37 -3.86 -19.50 -6.70
CA ARG A 37 -4.65 -18.39 -7.24
C ARG A 37 -3.84 -17.10 -7.37
N PRO A 38 -4.24 -16.19 -8.26
CA PRO A 38 -3.83 -14.79 -8.21
C PRO A 38 -4.15 -14.18 -6.85
N VAL A 39 -3.34 -13.21 -6.44
CA VAL A 39 -3.44 -12.51 -5.17
C VAL A 39 -3.66 -11.02 -5.42
N MET A 40 -4.53 -10.40 -4.63
CA MET A 40 -4.74 -8.96 -4.64
C MET A 40 -4.63 -8.39 -3.23
N ILE A 41 -3.92 -7.27 -3.07
CA ILE A 41 -3.81 -6.60 -1.77
C ILE A 41 -4.93 -5.59 -1.65
N THR A 42 -5.99 -5.90 -0.90
CA THR A 42 -7.18 -5.03 -0.86
C THR A 42 -7.11 -3.95 0.20
N GLU A 43 -6.19 -4.05 1.15
CA GLU A 43 -5.87 -2.97 2.06
C GLU A 43 -4.39 -2.98 2.46
N PHE A 44 -3.77 -1.82 2.34
CA PHE A 44 -2.52 -1.43 2.98
C PHE A 44 -2.52 0.09 3.13
N SER A 45 -1.74 0.61 4.08
CA SER A 45 -1.48 2.04 4.20
C SER A 45 -0.36 2.37 5.18
N PHE A 46 0.10 3.61 5.08
CA PHE A 46 1.07 4.21 5.98
C PHE A 46 0.49 5.51 6.55
N LYS A 47 0.83 5.82 7.80
CA LYS A 47 0.42 7.05 8.49
C LYS A 47 1.64 7.75 9.05
N ALA A 48 1.71 9.07 8.93
CA ALA A 48 2.90 9.85 9.31
C ALA A 48 2.66 10.77 10.50
N LEU A 49 3.67 10.92 11.37
CA LEU A 49 3.60 11.73 12.58
C LEU A 49 3.55 13.24 12.30
N ASP A 50 4.09 13.70 11.18
CA ASP A 50 4.06 15.09 10.73
C ASP A 50 2.73 15.51 10.07
N SER A 51 1.75 14.61 9.98
CA SER A 51 0.40 14.91 9.47
C SER A 51 -0.43 15.84 10.37
N GLY A 52 -0.04 15.98 11.63
CA GLY A 52 -0.82 16.68 12.66
C GLY A 52 -1.98 15.86 13.23
N LEU A 53 -2.26 14.65 12.71
CA LEU A 53 -3.26 13.74 13.25
C LEU A 53 -2.69 12.91 14.42
N PRO A 54 -3.54 12.45 15.37
CA PRO A 54 -3.06 11.74 16.55
C PRO A 54 -2.43 10.39 16.23
N ASN A 55 -2.93 9.67 15.21
CA ASN A 55 -2.41 8.36 14.78
C ASN A 55 -2.33 7.31 15.91
N THR A 56 -3.19 7.43 16.93
CA THR A 56 -3.12 6.61 18.15
C THR A 56 -3.78 5.24 18.03
N ARG A 57 -4.61 5.04 17.01
CA ARG A 57 -5.40 3.82 16.79
C ARG A 57 -5.34 3.39 15.32
N GLY A 58 -5.84 2.19 15.04
CA GLY A 58 -5.86 1.59 13.70
C GLY A 58 -4.55 0.93 13.30
N ALA A 59 -4.58 0.24 12.17
CA ALA A 59 -3.48 -0.61 11.70
C ALA A 59 -2.19 0.18 11.38
N GLY A 60 -1.06 -0.54 11.34
CA GLY A 60 0.25 0.04 11.05
C GLY A 60 0.80 0.95 12.17
N GLN A 61 2.12 1.02 12.26
CA GLN A 61 2.78 1.98 13.14
C GLN A 61 2.96 3.32 12.42
N PRO A 62 2.80 4.45 13.12
CA PRO A 62 3.07 5.74 12.53
C PRO A 62 4.57 5.89 12.26
N ILE A 63 4.89 6.34 11.05
CA ILE A 63 6.25 6.62 10.58
C ILE A 63 6.57 8.11 10.69
N GLY A 64 7.81 8.51 10.44
CA GLY A 64 8.30 9.83 10.79
C GLY A 64 7.65 10.95 9.96
N THR A 65 7.62 10.80 8.64
CA THR A 65 7.31 11.92 7.73
C THR A 65 6.40 11.55 6.56
N GLN A 66 5.69 12.54 6.01
CA GLN A 66 4.93 12.40 4.76
C GLN A 66 5.82 11.97 3.57
N ARG A 67 7.11 12.34 3.59
CA ARG A 67 8.10 11.89 2.60
C ARG A 67 8.34 10.39 2.69
N GLU A 68 8.62 9.91 3.89
CA GLU A 68 8.79 8.48 4.16
C GLU A 68 7.49 7.71 3.85
N ARG A 69 6.32 8.30 4.14
CA ARG A 69 4.99 7.73 3.84
C ARG A 69 4.84 7.45 2.35
N ALA A 70 5.19 8.43 1.53
CA ALA A 70 5.08 8.34 0.08
C ALA A 70 6.10 7.33 -0.49
N TYR A 71 7.34 7.35 -0.01
CA TYR A 71 8.35 6.38 -0.44
C TYR A 71 7.94 4.93 -0.10
N LEU A 72 7.50 4.68 1.14
CA LEU A 72 7.07 3.35 1.57
C LEU A 72 5.85 2.87 0.79
N ALA A 73 4.89 3.76 0.47
CA ALA A 73 3.77 3.42 -0.40
C ALA A 73 4.23 2.92 -1.78
N ALA A 74 5.19 3.61 -2.40
CA ALA A 74 5.76 3.17 -3.68
C ALA A 74 6.54 1.86 -3.54
N ASN A 75 7.41 1.73 -2.54
CA ASN A 75 8.21 0.53 -2.32
C ASN A 75 7.32 -0.70 -2.11
N TYR A 76 6.28 -0.57 -1.28
CA TYR A 76 5.31 -1.63 -1.04
C TYR A 76 4.66 -2.10 -2.35
N VAL A 77 4.09 -1.17 -3.12
CA VAL A 77 3.39 -1.48 -4.38
C VAL A 77 4.35 -2.09 -5.40
N LEU A 78 5.44 -1.41 -5.70
CA LEU A 78 6.37 -1.80 -6.75
C LEU A 78 6.98 -3.17 -6.48
N LYS A 79 7.30 -3.49 -5.21
CA LYS A 79 7.81 -4.81 -4.83
C LYS A 79 6.75 -5.89 -4.85
N ALA A 80 5.51 -5.58 -4.48
CA ALA A 80 4.42 -6.55 -4.58
C ALA A 80 4.12 -6.91 -6.04
N VAL A 81 4.04 -5.94 -6.96
CA VAL A 81 3.69 -6.20 -8.36
C VAL A 81 4.81 -6.83 -9.19
N GLU A 82 6.06 -6.84 -8.70
CA GLU A 82 7.15 -7.66 -9.28
C GLU A 82 6.83 -9.17 -9.21
N LEU A 83 5.90 -9.58 -8.34
CA LEU A 83 5.41 -10.95 -8.27
C LEU A 83 4.32 -11.15 -9.34
N PRO A 84 4.48 -12.07 -10.30
CA PRO A 84 3.59 -12.18 -11.47
C PRO A 84 2.17 -12.65 -11.14
N TYR A 85 1.94 -13.20 -9.94
CA TYR A 85 0.62 -13.60 -9.46
C TYR A 85 -0.07 -12.52 -8.61
N VAL A 86 0.58 -11.39 -8.34
CA VAL A 86 -0.03 -10.24 -7.67
C VAL A 86 -0.65 -9.34 -8.74
N ILE A 87 -1.98 -9.31 -8.78
CA ILE A 87 -2.73 -8.70 -9.90
C ILE A 87 -3.34 -7.34 -9.57
N GLY A 88 -3.05 -6.79 -8.39
CA GLY A 88 -3.56 -5.48 -8.02
C GLY A 88 -3.42 -5.16 -6.54
N TYR A 89 -3.73 -3.91 -6.23
CA TYR A 89 -3.70 -3.38 -4.87
C TYR A 89 -4.72 -2.27 -4.69
N HIS A 90 -5.20 -2.08 -3.47
CA HIS A 90 -6.02 -0.96 -3.04
C HIS A 90 -5.44 -0.34 -1.78
N TRP A 91 -5.32 0.99 -1.82
CA TRP A 91 -4.92 1.81 -0.68
C TRP A 91 -6.12 2.01 0.25
N PHE A 92 -5.95 1.70 1.53
CA PHE A 92 -6.94 2.00 2.56
C PHE A 92 -6.53 3.28 3.31
N GLN A 93 -7.04 4.46 2.98
CA GLN A 93 -8.32 4.71 2.32
C GLN A 93 -8.30 6.10 1.66
N TYR A 94 -9.42 6.53 1.09
CA TYR A 94 -9.48 7.78 0.35
C TYR A 94 -9.20 9.01 1.21
N SER A 95 -9.93 9.21 2.32
CA SER A 95 -9.78 10.38 3.19
C SER A 95 -9.21 10.03 4.56
N ASP A 96 -8.49 10.99 5.16
CA ASP A 96 -8.04 10.92 6.54
C ASP A 96 -9.21 10.70 7.50
N GLN A 97 -8.93 10.02 8.60
CA GLN A 97 -9.94 9.78 9.63
C GLN A 97 -10.13 11.03 10.51
N PRO A 98 -11.31 11.18 11.15
CA PRO A 98 -11.54 12.24 12.12
C PRO A 98 -10.50 12.20 13.23
N ARG A 99 -10.01 13.36 13.67
CA ARG A 99 -9.08 13.48 14.79
C ARG A 99 -9.66 12.87 16.07
N GLU A 100 -10.96 13.07 16.27
CA GLU A 100 -11.75 12.59 17.40
C GLU A 100 -12.03 11.09 17.32
N GLY A 101 -11.79 10.47 16.16
CA GLY A 101 -12.03 9.05 15.90
C GLY A 101 -13.25 8.76 15.03
N ARG A 102 -13.17 7.69 14.25
CA ARG A 102 -14.31 7.02 13.59
C ARG A 102 -15.19 6.31 14.64
N PHE A 103 -16.22 5.59 14.23
CA PHE A 103 -17.12 4.83 15.11
C PHE A 103 -16.43 3.83 16.06
N ASP A 104 -15.22 3.37 15.75
CA ASP A 104 -14.37 2.50 16.59
C ASP A 104 -13.18 3.22 17.24
N GLY A 105 -13.13 4.54 17.07
CA GLY A 105 -12.11 5.43 17.61
C GLY A 105 -10.85 5.56 16.75
N GLU A 106 -10.76 4.93 15.57
CA GLU A 106 -9.59 5.13 14.70
C GLU A 106 -9.46 6.59 14.24
N ASN A 107 -8.26 7.15 14.38
CA ASN A 107 -7.95 8.58 14.14
C ASN A 107 -6.63 8.76 13.37
N SER A 108 -6.48 8.01 12.28
CA SER A 108 -5.26 7.89 11.49
C SER A 108 -5.20 8.73 10.22
N ASN A 109 -3.97 9.11 9.88
CA ASN A 109 -3.55 9.73 8.63
C ASN A 109 -3.41 8.69 7.50
N PHE A 110 -4.51 8.05 7.14
CA PHE A 110 -4.54 7.07 6.05
C PHE A 110 -4.92 7.67 4.69
N GLY A 111 -5.47 8.88 4.63
CA GLY A 111 -6.07 9.42 3.42
C GLY A 111 -5.07 9.69 2.30
N LEU A 112 -5.50 9.48 1.05
CA LEU A 112 -4.92 10.16 -0.11
C LEU A 112 -5.24 11.66 -0.08
N VAL A 113 -6.37 12.01 0.53
CA VAL A 113 -6.79 13.38 0.83
C VAL A 113 -6.96 13.57 2.33
N ARG A 114 -6.84 14.81 2.78
CA ARG A 114 -7.14 15.25 4.14
C ARG A 114 -8.64 15.26 4.38
N ILE A 115 -9.05 15.54 5.62
CA ILE A 115 -10.47 15.59 5.99
C ILE A 115 -11.22 16.78 5.35
N ASP A 116 -10.48 17.81 4.93
CA ASP A 116 -10.96 18.99 4.19
C ASP A 116 -10.86 18.81 2.67
N ASP A 117 -10.68 17.58 2.17
CA ASP A 117 -10.59 17.20 0.75
C ASP A 117 -9.34 17.70 0.01
N GLU A 118 -8.39 18.29 0.73
CA GLU A 118 -7.10 18.69 0.16
C GLU A 118 -6.19 17.47 -0.05
N PRO A 119 -5.62 17.24 -1.25
CA PRO A 119 -4.72 16.12 -1.50
C PRO A 119 -3.45 16.16 -0.65
N TRP A 120 -2.99 14.99 -0.22
CA TRP A 120 -1.59 14.82 0.19
C TRP A 120 -0.72 14.81 -1.07
N GLU A 121 -0.37 15.99 -1.58
CA GLU A 121 0.21 16.19 -2.93
C GLU A 121 1.41 15.27 -3.24
N LEU A 122 2.34 15.11 -2.31
CA LEU A 122 3.49 14.23 -2.52
C LEU A 122 3.05 12.76 -2.69
N LEU A 123 2.12 12.29 -1.86
CA LEU A 123 1.61 10.91 -1.93
C LEU A 123 0.87 10.67 -3.25
N THR A 124 0.01 11.59 -3.68
CA THR A 124 -0.76 11.45 -4.92
C THR A 124 0.14 11.54 -6.16
N ARG A 125 1.17 12.39 -6.15
CA ARG A 125 2.19 12.45 -7.21
C ARG A 125 3.02 11.18 -7.29
N VAL A 126 3.40 10.62 -6.14
CA VAL A 126 4.10 9.32 -6.10
C VAL A 126 3.19 8.20 -6.65
N PHE A 127 1.92 8.13 -6.26
CA PHE A 127 0.99 7.17 -6.87
C PHE A 127 0.81 7.39 -8.36
N THR A 128 0.78 8.64 -8.83
CA THR A 128 0.71 8.93 -10.27
C THR A 128 1.90 8.36 -11.03
N LEU A 129 3.11 8.51 -10.49
CA LEU A 129 4.33 7.94 -11.05
C LEU A 129 4.32 6.40 -10.98
N VAL A 130 3.96 5.82 -9.85
CA VAL A 130 3.92 4.36 -9.68
C VAL A 130 2.90 3.74 -10.64
N ASN A 131 1.70 4.31 -10.72
CA ASN A 131 0.60 3.80 -11.56
C ASN A 131 0.95 3.87 -13.05
N SER A 132 1.73 4.87 -13.48
CA SER A 132 2.14 4.95 -14.89
C SER A 132 3.18 3.90 -15.29
N ARG A 133 3.82 3.25 -14.31
CA ARG A 133 4.88 2.23 -14.51
C ARG A 133 4.47 0.81 -14.11
N VAL A 134 3.38 0.67 -13.35
CA VAL A 134 3.05 -0.58 -12.67
C VAL A 134 2.90 -1.77 -13.61
N GLU A 135 2.31 -1.55 -14.79
CA GLU A 135 2.14 -2.59 -15.82
C GLU A 135 3.48 -3.03 -16.42
N GLU A 136 4.42 -2.09 -16.65
CA GLU A 136 5.76 -2.41 -17.15
C GLU A 136 6.58 -3.21 -16.11
N VAL A 137 6.40 -2.87 -14.82
CA VAL A 137 7.04 -3.60 -13.72
C VAL A 137 6.44 -5.01 -13.60
N HIS A 138 5.12 -5.12 -13.66
CA HIS A 138 4.42 -6.40 -13.58
C HIS A 138 4.74 -7.32 -14.76
N ALA A 139 4.85 -6.77 -15.97
CA ALA A 139 5.29 -7.49 -17.16
C ALA A 139 6.79 -7.90 -17.11
N GLY A 140 7.55 -7.36 -16.15
CA GLY A 140 8.98 -7.61 -15.99
C GLY A 140 9.87 -6.88 -16.99
N SER A 141 9.31 -5.97 -17.81
CA SER A 141 10.06 -5.14 -18.75
C SER A 141 10.75 -3.94 -18.09
N LEU A 142 10.36 -3.61 -16.86
CA LEU A 142 10.98 -2.59 -16.02
C LEU A 142 11.19 -3.17 -14.61
N LYS A 143 12.29 -2.83 -13.92
CA LYS A 143 12.48 -3.28 -12.52
C LYS A 143 11.90 -2.28 -11.54
N ALA A 144 11.30 -2.75 -10.44
CA ALA A 144 10.80 -1.88 -9.38
C ALA A 144 11.90 -0.93 -8.86
N GLY A 145 13.13 -1.44 -8.75
CA GLY A 145 14.28 -0.66 -8.29
C GLY A 145 14.66 0.50 -9.22
N GLU A 146 14.25 0.47 -10.49
CA GLU A 146 14.45 1.60 -11.41
C GLU A 146 13.42 2.70 -11.13
N VAL A 147 12.16 2.34 -11.00
CA VAL A 147 11.08 3.28 -10.63
C VAL A 147 11.31 3.87 -9.24
N LEU A 148 11.81 3.08 -8.29
CA LEU A 148 12.12 3.57 -6.94
C LEU A 148 13.18 4.66 -6.93
N LYS A 149 14.16 4.64 -7.83
CA LYS A 149 15.12 5.75 -7.96
C LYS A 149 14.43 7.05 -8.40
N GLU A 150 13.45 6.97 -9.30
CA GLU A 150 12.65 8.14 -9.69
C GLU A 150 11.81 8.65 -8.51
N VAL A 151 11.24 7.74 -7.72
CA VAL A 151 10.49 8.09 -6.49
C VAL A 151 11.41 8.76 -5.46
N GLU A 152 12.62 8.27 -5.24
CA GLU A 152 13.59 8.89 -4.33
C GLU A 152 13.90 10.33 -4.74
N GLU A 153 14.10 10.57 -6.03
CA GLU A 153 14.34 11.91 -6.55
C GLU A 153 13.11 12.82 -6.42
N LEU A 154 11.90 12.28 -6.59
CA LEU A 154 10.65 13.02 -6.38
C LEU A 154 10.47 13.42 -4.91
N VAL A 155 10.70 12.47 -3.98
CA VAL A 155 10.52 12.69 -2.54
C VAL A 155 11.57 13.65 -1.96
N LYS A 156 12.78 13.71 -2.51
CA LYS A 156 13.84 14.66 -2.07
C LYS A 156 13.60 16.12 -2.45
N ARG A 157 12.77 16.38 -3.46
CA ARG A 157 12.54 17.74 -4.01
C ARG A 157 11.49 18.54 -3.25
N GLU A 158 10.63 17.85 -2.50
CA GLU A 158 9.66 18.43 -1.56
C GLU A 158 10.32 18.63 -0.21
#